data_AF-A0A060YDY7-F1
#
_entry.id   AF-A0A060YDY7-F1
#
_cell.length_a   1.000
_cell.length_b   1.000
_cell.length_c   1.000
_cell.angle_alpha   90.00
_cell.angle_beta   90.00
_cell.angle_gamma   90.00
#
_symmetry.space_group_name_H-M   'P 1'
#
loop_
_entity.id
_entity.type
_entity.pdbx_description
1 polymer ?
#
loop_
_entity_poly.entity_id
_entity_poly.type
_entity_poly.pdbx_seq_one_letter_code
_entity_poly.pdbx_strand_id
1 'polypeptide(L)'
;MESYNVFYSSVMSSLSLFVFLDGRPQWEVEAKIIREKSQGSSVVVEVPPYHSKTVTSAVQVQFYVCNGKRKRSQSQRFTYLSVLLSA
;
A
#
# COMPACT_ATOMS: atom_id res chain seq x y z
N MET A 1 4.53 10.48 -17.06
CA MET A 1 4.57 9.32 -17.97
C MET A 1 5.78 8.42 -17.70
N GLU A 2 6.96 8.95 -17.34
CA GLU A 2 8.16 8.17 -17.07
C GLU A 2 8.10 7.32 -15.78
N SER A 3 7.43 7.81 -14.72
CA SER A 3 7.37 7.13 -13.43
C SER A 3 6.74 5.74 -13.53
N TYR A 4 5.61 5.61 -14.26
CA TYR A 4 4.92 4.34 -14.46
C TYR A 4 5.85 3.28 -15.08
N ASN A 5 6.61 3.63 -16.12
CA ASN A 5 7.49 2.69 -16.81
C ASN A 5 8.65 2.17 -15.93
N VAL A 6 9.17 2.99 -15.00
CA VAL A 6 10.28 2.62 -14.12
C VAL A 6 9.87 1.60 -13.04
N PHE A 7 8.58 1.54 -12.66
CA PHE A 7 8.06 0.51 -11.74
C PHE A 7 7.73 -0.80 -12.44
N TYR A 8 7.33 -0.75 -13.71
CA TYR A 8 6.99 -1.94 -14.49
C TYR A 8 8.24 -2.71 -14.97
N SER A 9 9.40 -2.05 -15.16
CA SER A 9 10.62 -2.69 -15.70
C SER A 9 11.62 -3.19 -14.65
N SER A 10 11.45 -2.85 -13.37
CA SER A 10 12.32 -3.31 -12.27
C SER A 10 11.48 -3.91 -11.17
N VAL A 11 11.75 -5.18 -10.86
CA VAL A 11 11.07 -5.98 -9.82
C VAL A 11 10.80 -5.11 -8.58
N MET A 12 9.52 -4.84 -8.33
CA MET A 12 9.08 -4.03 -7.20
C MET A 12 9.58 -4.70 -5.90
N SER A 13 10.22 -3.92 -5.03
CA SER A 13 10.90 -4.45 -3.83
C SER A 13 10.08 -4.25 -2.56
N SER A 14 9.24 -3.22 -2.50
CA SER A 14 8.34 -2.97 -1.36
C SER A 14 7.12 -2.13 -1.77
N LEU A 15 6.06 -2.25 -0.96
CA LEU A 15 4.86 -1.40 -1.02
C LEU A 15 4.63 -0.86 0.38
N SER A 16 4.61 0.46 0.53
CA SER A 16 4.49 1.13 1.83
C SER A 16 3.15 1.86 1.89
N LEU A 17 2.38 1.60 2.95
CA LEU A 17 1.10 2.22 3.24
C LEU A 17 1.25 3.29 4.30
N PHE A 18 0.51 4.39 4.15
CA PHE A 18 0.53 5.54 5.03
C PHE A 18 -0.88 6.03 5.33
N VAL A 19 -1.15 6.36 6.59
CA VAL A 19 -2.24 7.27 6.97
C VAL A 19 -1.64 8.61 7.32
N PHE A 20 -2.18 9.66 6.72
CA PHE A 20 -1.82 11.03 7.04
C PHE A 20 -2.95 11.71 7.79
N LEU A 21 -2.60 12.45 8.85
CA LEU A 21 -3.47 13.38 9.56
C LEU A 21 -2.77 14.73 9.57
N ASP A 22 -3.45 15.79 9.12
CA ASP A 22 -2.91 17.15 9.02
C ASP A 22 -1.56 17.23 8.30
N GLY A 23 -1.41 16.43 7.24
CA GLY A 23 -0.18 16.36 6.44
C GLY A 23 0.97 15.58 7.09
N ARG A 24 0.77 14.97 8.26
CA ARG A 24 1.79 14.17 8.97
C ARG A 24 1.47 12.68 8.90
N PRO A 25 2.45 11.80 8.61
CA PRO A 25 2.23 10.36 8.66
C PRO A 25 1.98 9.94 10.11
N GLN A 26 0.80 9.38 10.38
CA GLN A 26 0.41 8.85 11.69
C GLN A 26 0.64 7.33 11.78
N TRP A 27 0.59 6.66 10.65
CA TRP A 27 0.81 5.24 10.55
C TRP A 27 1.50 4.94 9.24
N GLU A 28 2.60 4.19 9.30
CA GLU A 28 3.34 3.68 8.16
C GLU A 28 3.56 2.18 8.34
N VAL A 29 3.35 1.40 7.29
CA VAL A 29 3.61 -0.04 7.31
C VAL A 29 4.00 -0.53 5.92
N GLU A 30 4.99 -1.42 5.85
CA GLU A 30 5.28 -2.14 4.60
C GLU A 30 4.34 -3.34 4.45
N ALA A 31 3.70 -3.45 3.29
CA ALA A 31 2.95 -4.64 2.91
C ALA A 31 3.91 -5.77 2.55
N LYS A 32 3.48 -6.99 2.87
CA LYS A 32 4.24 -8.19 2.53
C LYS A 32 3.95 -8.58 1.09
N ILE A 33 4.97 -8.65 0.25
CA ILE A 33 4.85 -9.14 -1.13
C ILE A 33 4.74 -10.67 -1.12
N ILE A 34 3.73 -11.21 -1.80
CA ILE A 34 3.56 -12.64 -2.04
C ILE A 34 4.20 -12.96 -3.39
N ARG A 35 5.49 -13.29 -3.36
CA ARG A 35 6.31 -13.46 -4.56
C ARG A 35 5.82 -14.61 -5.43
N GLU A 36 5.33 -15.67 -4.82
CA GLU A 36 4.84 -16.88 -5.47
C GLU A 36 3.59 -16.62 -6.31
N LYS A 37 2.83 -15.56 -5.99
CA LYS A 37 1.63 -15.14 -6.72
C LYS A 37 1.86 -13.95 -7.65
N SER A 38 3.06 -13.37 -7.62
CA SER A 38 3.42 -12.21 -8.44
C SER A 38 3.95 -12.70 -9.81
N GLN A 39 3.55 -12.05 -10.90
CA GLN A 39 3.91 -12.47 -12.25
C GLN A 39 4.15 -11.27 -13.16
N GLY A 40 5.26 -11.27 -13.89
CA GLY A 40 5.60 -10.22 -14.84
C GLY A 40 5.62 -8.84 -14.16
N SER A 41 4.73 -7.95 -14.58
CA SER A 41 4.56 -6.61 -14.00
C SER A 41 3.43 -6.51 -12.95
N SER A 42 2.86 -7.63 -12.54
CA SER A 42 1.82 -7.71 -11.50
C SER A 42 2.42 -8.19 -10.18
N VAL A 43 2.07 -7.50 -9.10
CA VAL A 43 2.51 -7.84 -7.74
C VAL A 43 1.32 -8.09 -6.86
N VAL A 44 1.36 -9.22 -6.17
CA VAL A 44 0.37 -9.55 -5.15
C VAL A 44 0.96 -9.24 -3.80
N VAL A 45 0.23 -8.47 -2.98
CA VAL A 45 0.62 -8.12 -1.63
C VAL A 45 -0.43 -8.59 -0.63
N GLU A 46 0.02 -8.95 0.55
CA GLU A 46 -0.82 -9.07 1.73
C GLU A 46 -0.98 -7.67 2.33
N VAL A 47 -2.21 -7.14 2.27
CA VAL A 47 -2.54 -5.84 2.85
C VAL A 47 -2.54 -6.00 4.38
N PRO A 48 -1.71 -5.25 5.12
CA PRO A 48 -1.64 -5.38 6.57
C PRO A 48 -2.96 -4.95 7.21
N PRO A 49 -3.36 -5.54 8.36
CA PRO A 49 -4.50 -5.05 9.10
C PRO A 49 -4.25 -3.61 9.55
N TYR A 50 -5.30 -2.78 9.52
CA TYR A 50 -5.20 -1.43 10.04
C TYR A 50 -4.83 -1.44 11.53
N HIS A 51 -3.95 -0.53 11.95
CA HIS A 51 -3.39 -0.50 13.31
C HIS A 51 -4.47 -0.42 14.40
N SER A 52 -5.53 0.35 14.17
CA SER A 52 -6.63 0.48 15.11
C SER A 52 -7.79 -0.45 14.73
N LYS A 53 -8.07 -1.43 15.61
CA LYS A 53 -9.19 -2.37 15.46
C LYS A 53 -10.55 -1.80 15.89
N THR A 54 -10.54 -0.63 16.53
CA THR A 54 -11.75 0.02 17.07
C THR A 54 -12.33 1.05 16.11
N VAL A 55 -11.78 1.17 14.91
CA VAL A 55 -12.27 2.12 13.92
C VAL A 55 -13.63 1.66 13.40
N THR A 56 -14.64 2.47 13.66
CA THR A 56 -16.01 2.25 13.20
C THR A 56 -16.27 2.85 11.82
N SER A 57 -15.44 3.79 11.39
CA SER A 57 -15.56 4.53 10.12
C SER A 57 -14.57 4.04 9.06
N ALA A 58 -14.80 4.41 7.80
CA ALA A 58 -13.87 4.14 6.71
C ALA A 58 -12.56 4.93 6.87
N VAL A 59 -11.41 4.29 6.64
CA VAL A 59 -10.08 4.93 6.77
C VAL A 59 -9.40 4.93 5.41
N GLN A 60 -9.19 6.12 4.85
CA GLN A 60 -8.41 6.27 3.62
C GLN A 60 -6.92 6.18 3.92
N VAL A 61 -6.22 5.35 3.17
CA VAL A 61 -4.77 5.23 3.21
C VAL A 61 -4.18 5.56 1.86
N GLN A 62 -2.94 6.03 1.89
CA GLN A 62 -2.13 6.25 0.71
C GLN A 62 -1.07 5.16 0.62
N PHE A 63 -0.66 4.81 -0.59
CA PHE A 63 0.46 3.90 -0.78
C PHE A 63 1.28 4.32 -1.98
N TYR A 64 2.56 3.97 -1.94
CA TYR A 64 3.43 4.01 -3.10
C TYR A 64 4.25 2.72 -3.14
N VAL A 65 4.79 2.44 -4.31
CA VAL A 65 5.66 1.29 -4.51
C VAL A 65 7.09 1.74 -4.71
N CYS A 66 8.00 0.90 -4.25
CA CYS A 66 9.44 1.08 -4.42
C CYS A 66 9.99 -0.02 -5.32
N ASN A 67 10.95 0.34 -6.17
CA ASN A 67 11.77 -0.66 -6.88
C ASN A 67 13.04 -0.99 -6.07
N GLY A 68 13.82 -1.98 -6.53
CA GLY A 68 15.10 -2.34 -5.91
C GLY A 68 16.14 -1.21 -5.82
N LYS A 69 15.92 -0.06 -6.49
CA LYS A 69 16.74 1.16 -6.38
C LYS A 69 16.14 2.21 -5.44
N ARG A 70 15.12 1.86 -4.65
CA ARG A 70 14.37 2.74 -3.73
C ARG A 70 13.72 3.96 -4.39
N LYS A 71 13.52 3.96 -5.72
CA LYS A 71 12.71 4.99 -6.38
C LYS A 71 11.24 4.75 -6.01
N ARG A 72 10.50 5.82 -5.73
CA ARG A 72 9.09 5.77 -5.32
C ARG A 72 8.14 6.12 -6.46
N SER A 73 7.02 5.43 -6.53
CA SER A 73 5.95 5.76 -7.47
C SER A 73 5.22 7.02 -7.03
N GLN A 74 4.31 7.49 -7.89
CA GLN A 74 3.26 8.39 -7.43
C GLN A 74 2.43 7.69 -6.34
N SER A 75 1.95 8.48 -5.37
CA SER A 75 1.03 8.02 -4.33
C SER A 75 -0.33 7.67 -4.92
N GLN A 76 -0.84 6.51 -4.56
CA GLN A 76 -2.18 6.01 -4.87
C GLN A 76 -2.97 5.84 -3.56
N ARG A 77 -4.28 5.60 -3.64
CA ARG A 77 -5.14 5.55 -2.44
C ARG A 77 -6.08 4.36 -2.50
N PHE A 78 -6.37 3.82 -1.32
CA PHE A 78 -7.51 2.94 -1.10
C PHE A 78 -8.08 3.17 0.30
N THR A 79 -9.20 2.52 0.60
CA THR A 79 -9.93 2.72 1.86
C THR A 79 -10.08 1.40 2.60
N TYR A 80 -9.67 1.36 3.87
CA TYR A 80 -10.10 0.30 4.80
C TYR A 80 -11.56 0.54 5.15
N LEU A 81 -12.39 -0.47 4.90
CA LEU A 81 -13.78 -0.49 5.33
C LEU A 81 -13.86 -1.21 6.68
N SER A 82 -14.64 -0.66 7.61
CA SER A 82 -14.94 -1.37 8.85
C SER A 82 -15.83 -2.57 8.51
N VAL A 83 -15.45 -3.74 9.00
CA VAL A 83 -16.33 -4.91 8.94
C VAL A 83 -17.24 -4.82 10.17
N LEU A 84 -18.30 -4.03 10.07
CA LEU A 84 -19.45 -4.19 10.96
C LEU A 84 -20.07 -5.54 10.60
N LEU A 85 -19.72 -6.61 11.31
CA LEU A 85 -20.54 -7.81 11.36
C LEU A 85 -21.86 -7.39 12.00
N SER A 86 -22.87 -7.08 11.19
CA SER A 86 -24.25 -7.02 11.65
C SER A 86 -24.62 -8.43 12.13
N ALA A 87 -24.72 -8.60 13.45
CA ALA A 87 -25.30 -9.77 14.09
C ALA A 87 -26.81 -9.83 13.84
#